data_AF-A0A2G6E7M3-F1
#
_entry.id   AF-A0A2G6E7M3-F1
#
_cell.length_a   1.000
_cell.length_b   1.000
_cell.length_c   1.000
_cell.angle_alpha   90.00
_cell.angle_beta   90.00
_cell.angle_gamma   90.00
#
_symmetry.space_group_name_H-M   'P 1'
#
loop_
_entity.id
_entity.type
_entity.pdbx_description
1 polymer ?
#
loop_
_entity_poly.entity_id
_entity_poly.type
_entity_poly.pdbx_seq_one_letter_code
_entity_poly.pdbx_strand_id
1 'polypeptide(L)'
;MFLLFFIMRYFFNKQPGSDEAQRIIRSEMAFLLEQHERWFEKQLQARLLREGCNFPICLARQSFYVFMGSELLHIVPDAQRSKLQSLLQNGSGTASATHPQFHHAIRFCAAQCPESGRLLALAVTKAIHSIMEEWRLPAEIFQEDLPAFRERIQCLAARLWENFPAYTGQTLALEALRRRLYLTLTTSLLSKIPLRQEFEQEFSSIPDFLSTVQTEHTHFCRLMNFCQERSPYFQIIVSRTFWRTLETFFLEHRASLAAEGVE
;
A
#
# COMPACT_ATOMS: atom_id res chain seq x y z
N MET A 1 -5.68 28.56 33.16
CA MET A 1 -5.58 27.09 33.29
C MET A 1 -6.97 26.48 33.48
N PHE A 2 -7.89 26.67 32.52
CA PHE A 2 -9.31 26.29 32.69
C PHE A 2 -10.04 26.01 31.34
N LEU A 3 -9.33 25.76 30.23
CA LEU A 3 -9.95 25.51 28.91
C LEU A 3 -9.82 24.06 28.39
N LEU A 4 -9.03 23.21 29.06
CA LEU A 4 -8.88 21.79 28.69
C LEU A 4 -9.95 20.87 29.31
N PHE A 5 -10.73 21.37 30.28
CA PHE A 5 -11.75 20.59 30.99
C PHE A 5 -13.16 20.68 30.38
N PHE A 6 -13.45 21.66 29.52
CA PHE A 6 -14.79 21.87 28.95
C PHE A 6 -15.03 21.14 27.62
N ILE A 7 -13.98 20.90 26.83
CA ILE A 7 -14.09 20.20 25.53
C ILE A 7 -14.30 18.68 25.73
N MET A 8 -13.90 18.13 26.88
CA MET A 8 -14.06 16.70 27.18
C MET A 8 -15.46 16.31 27.72
N ARG A 9 -16.23 17.26 28.26
CA ARG A 9 -17.49 16.98 28.98
C ARG A 9 -18.75 17.07 28.12
N TYR A 10 -18.68 17.71 26.95
CA TYR A 10 -19.85 17.85 26.06
C TYR A 10 -20.01 16.72 25.04
N PHE A 11 -18.97 15.90 24.83
CA PHE A 11 -19.02 14.81 23.85
C PHE A 11 -19.50 13.46 24.43
N PHE A 12 -19.61 13.28 25.75
CA PHE A 12 -19.87 11.96 26.36
C PHE A 12 -21.17 11.90 27.16
N ASN A 13 -22.32 12.04 26.50
CA ASN A 13 -23.61 11.62 27.06
C ASN A 13 -24.27 10.53 26.19
N LYS A 14 -23.82 9.30 26.48
CA LYS A 14 -24.51 8.00 26.44
C LYS A 14 -25.57 7.76 25.35
N GLN A 15 -25.15 7.08 24.29
CA GLN A 15 -25.90 5.97 23.70
C GLN A 15 -25.01 4.72 23.76
N PRO A 16 -25.54 3.50 23.96
CA PRO A 16 -24.72 2.28 24.04
C PRO A 16 -23.98 1.91 22.72
N GLY A 17 -24.17 2.68 21.64
CA GLY A 17 -23.32 2.68 20.43
C GLY A 17 -22.38 3.90 20.29
N SER A 18 -22.49 4.91 21.17
CA SER A 18 -21.66 6.12 21.13
C SER A 18 -20.24 5.88 21.64
N ASP A 19 -20.08 5.05 22.68
CA ASP A 19 -18.79 4.84 23.33
C ASP A 19 -17.79 4.13 22.40
N GLU A 20 -18.26 3.17 21.61
CA GLU A 20 -17.45 2.48 20.61
C GLU A 20 -17.10 3.39 19.44
N ALA A 21 -18.08 4.11 18.89
CA ALA A 21 -17.84 5.07 17.82
C ALA A 21 -16.85 6.17 18.25
N GLN A 22 -16.96 6.63 19.50
CA GLN A 22 -16.04 7.60 20.08
C GLN A 22 -14.65 7.01 20.32
N ARG A 23 -14.55 5.74 20.72
CA ARG A 23 -13.27 5.04 20.82
C ARG A 23 -12.58 4.95 19.47
N ILE A 24 -13.32 4.60 18.41
CA ILE A 24 -12.81 4.56 17.03
C ILE A 24 -12.34 5.95 16.62
N ILE A 25 -13.17 6.99 16.76
CA ILE A 25 -12.78 8.37 16.41
C ILE A 25 -11.51 8.79 17.14
N ARG A 26 -11.40 8.54 18.45
CA ARG A 26 -10.19 8.86 19.21
C ARG A 26 -8.96 8.12 18.68
N SER A 27 -9.11 6.84 18.34
CA SER A 27 -8.04 6.02 17.78
C SER A 27 -7.57 6.56 16.43
N GLU A 28 -8.49 6.84 15.51
CA GLU A 28 -8.15 7.36 14.17
C GLU A 28 -7.54 8.77 14.26
N MET A 29 -8.03 9.61 15.17
CA MET A 29 -7.43 10.93 15.39
C MET A 29 -6.05 10.85 16.03
N ALA A 30 -5.82 9.92 16.95
CA ALA A 30 -4.49 9.72 17.54
C ALA A 30 -3.46 9.29 16.48
N PHE A 31 -3.86 8.39 15.58
CA PHE A 31 -3.05 8.00 14.43
C PHE A 31 -2.79 9.18 13.48
N LEU A 32 -3.84 9.90 13.09
CA LEU A 32 -3.73 11.04 12.16
C LEU A 32 -2.88 12.19 12.71
N LEU A 33 -2.82 12.37 14.03
CA LEU A 33 -2.12 13.47 14.69
C LEU A 33 -0.71 13.08 15.19
N GLU A 34 -0.22 11.87 14.89
CA GLU A 34 1.13 11.43 15.21
C GLU A 34 2.19 12.29 14.50
N GLN A 35 2.91 13.13 15.25
CA GLN A 35 3.85 14.10 14.69
C GLN A 35 5.20 13.50 14.28
N HIS A 36 5.52 12.31 14.81
CA HIS A 36 6.77 11.63 14.49
C HIS A 36 6.56 10.70 13.30
N GLU A 37 7.13 11.06 12.16
CA GLU A 37 6.96 10.32 10.89
C GLU A 37 7.26 8.81 11.02
N ARG A 38 8.34 8.44 11.72
CA ARG A 38 8.70 7.03 11.94
C ARG A 38 7.66 6.26 12.75
N TRP A 39 7.00 6.91 13.71
CA TRP A 39 5.94 6.29 14.50
C TRP A 39 4.65 6.21 13.70
N PHE A 40 4.33 7.25 12.92
CA PHE A 40 3.23 7.24 11.96
C PHE A 40 3.36 6.09 10.96
N GLU A 41 4.54 5.91 10.34
CA GLU A 41 4.80 4.82 9.39
C GLU A 41 4.60 3.43 10.02
N LYS A 42 5.08 3.23 11.25
CA LYS A 42 4.87 1.97 11.99
C LYS A 42 3.39 1.71 12.26
N GLN A 43 2.63 2.74 12.64
CA GLN A 43 1.19 2.61 12.87
C GLN A 43 0.43 2.33 11.57
N LEU A 44 0.77 3.03 10.48
CA LEU A 44 0.21 2.81 9.16
C LEU A 44 0.48 1.38 8.68
N GLN A 45 1.73 0.91 8.78
CA GLN A 45 2.10 -0.45 8.41
C GLN A 45 1.33 -1.48 9.25
N ALA A 46 1.26 -1.30 10.57
CA ALA A 46 0.51 -2.19 11.45
C ALA A 46 -0.98 -2.21 11.10
N ARG A 47 -1.56 -1.06 10.72
CA ARG A 47 -2.95 -0.98 10.29
C ARG A 47 -3.18 -1.75 9.00
N LEU A 48 -2.38 -1.49 7.96
CA LEU A 48 -2.48 -2.19 6.68
C LEU A 48 -2.35 -3.70 6.85
N LEU A 49 -1.41 -4.16 7.68
CA LEU A 49 -1.23 -5.58 7.96
C LEU A 49 -2.44 -6.22 8.65
N ARG A 50 -3.12 -5.51 9.56
CA ARG A 50 -4.37 -6.00 10.18
C ARG A 50 -5.48 -6.19 9.15
N GLU A 51 -5.51 -5.35 8.13
CA GLU A 51 -6.44 -5.44 7.00
C GLU A 51 -5.97 -6.42 5.89
N GLY A 52 -4.84 -7.13 6.11
CA GLY A 52 -4.28 -8.08 5.16
C GLY A 52 -3.49 -7.46 4.00
N CYS A 53 -3.26 -6.15 4.03
CA CYS A 53 -2.50 -5.39 3.04
C CYS A 53 -1.01 -5.35 3.40
N ASN A 54 -0.16 -5.86 2.51
CA ASN A 54 1.29 -5.83 2.66
C ASN A 54 1.93 -4.94 1.59
N PHE A 55 1.43 -3.70 1.50
CA PHE A 55 1.92 -2.71 0.55
C PHE A 55 3.22 -2.09 1.10
N PRO A 56 4.25 -1.87 0.26
CA PRO A 56 5.52 -1.30 0.71
C PRO A 56 5.31 0.04 1.40
N ILE A 57 5.90 0.20 2.59
CA ILE A 57 5.57 1.34 3.48
C ILE A 57 5.91 2.70 2.85
N CYS A 58 6.96 2.77 2.03
CA CYS A 58 7.32 3.97 1.30
C CYS A 58 6.21 4.43 0.34
N LEU A 59 5.56 3.50 -0.37
CA LEU A 59 4.41 3.78 -1.23
C LEU A 59 3.17 4.06 -0.39
N ALA A 60 2.91 3.24 0.63
CA ALA A 60 1.73 3.38 1.47
C ALA A 60 1.63 4.75 2.14
N ARG A 61 2.74 5.32 2.62
CA ARG A 61 2.77 6.66 3.20
C ARG A 61 2.39 7.74 2.18
N GLN A 62 2.96 7.68 0.98
CA GLN A 62 2.65 8.65 -0.08
C GLN A 62 1.18 8.53 -0.51
N SER A 63 0.72 7.32 -0.79
CA SER A 63 -0.69 7.06 -1.10
C SER A 63 -1.62 7.55 0.01
N PHE A 64 -1.26 7.34 1.28
CA PHE A 64 -2.03 7.84 2.41
C PHE A 64 -2.16 9.38 2.37
N TYR A 65 -1.07 10.11 2.16
CA TYR A 65 -1.13 11.58 2.07
C TYR A 65 -1.95 12.06 0.87
N VAL A 66 -1.86 11.39 -0.27
CA VAL A 66 -2.64 11.71 -1.47
C VAL A 66 -4.14 11.48 -1.22
N PHE A 67 -4.52 10.28 -0.77
CA PHE A 67 -5.93 9.95 -0.54
C PHE A 67 -6.53 10.77 0.61
N MET A 68 -5.79 10.92 1.71
CA MET A 68 -6.24 11.78 2.80
C MET A 68 -6.34 13.23 2.34
N GLY A 69 -5.37 13.73 1.58
CA GLY A 69 -5.42 15.08 1.01
C GLY A 69 -6.67 15.32 0.13
N SER A 70 -7.05 14.33 -0.69
CA SER A 70 -8.30 14.37 -1.45
C SER A 70 -9.53 14.43 -0.54
N GLU A 71 -9.58 13.59 0.51
CA GLU A 71 -10.69 13.62 1.47
C GLU A 71 -10.76 14.96 2.24
N LEU A 72 -9.61 15.54 2.59
CA LEU A 72 -9.56 16.85 3.23
C LEU A 72 -10.19 17.96 2.35
N LEU A 73 -10.01 17.90 1.03
CA LEU A 73 -10.61 18.85 0.08
C LEU A 73 -12.14 18.77 0.05
N HIS A 74 -12.70 17.59 0.33
CA HIS A 74 -14.15 17.41 0.48
C HIS A 74 -14.68 17.89 1.84
N ILE A 75 -13.83 17.94 2.87
CA ILE A 75 -14.20 18.40 4.21
C ILE A 75 -14.21 19.92 4.30
N VAL A 76 -13.22 20.60 3.70
CA VAL A 76 -13.12 22.06 3.81
C VAL A 76 -14.09 22.78 2.87
N PRO A 77 -14.59 23.97 3.26
CA PRO A 77 -15.38 24.82 2.37
C PRO A 77 -14.62 25.19 1.10
N ASP A 78 -15.34 25.37 -0.01
CA ASP A 78 -14.81 25.69 -1.34
C ASP A 78 -13.83 26.87 -1.32
N ALA A 79 -14.14 27.93 -0.57
CA ALA A 79 -13.31 29.12 -0.44
C ALA A 79 -11.92 28.85 0.15
N GLN A 80 -11.73 27.73 0.86
CA GLN A 80 -10.48 27.34 1.51
C GLN A 80 -9.73 26.23 0.75
N ARG A 81 -10.33 25.63 -0.30
CA ARG A 81 -9.74 24.52 -1.05
C ARG A 81 -8.42 24.89 -1.71
N SER A 82 -8.34 26.06 -2.36
CA SER A 82 -7.10 26.51 -3.01
C SER A 82 -5.94 26.66 -2.04
N LYS A 83 -6.22 27.15 -0.83
CA LYS A 83 -5.22 27.26 0.25
C LYS A 83 -4.81 25.87 0.78
N LEU A 84 -5.76 24.95 0.95
CA LEU A 84 -5.44 23.59 1.34
C LEU A 84 -4.57 22.87 0.29
N GLN A 85 -4.90 23.03 -1.00
CA GLN A 85 -4.11 22.47 -2.10
C GLN A 85 -2.67 22.97 -2.08
N SER A 86 -2.45 24.28 -1.86
CA SER A 86 -1.09 24.82 -1.79
C SER A 86 -0.29 24.28 -0.59
N LEU A 87 -0.95 23.90 0.50
CA LEU A 87 -0.29 23.27 1.66
C LEU A 87 0.11 21.81 1.39
N LEU A 88 -0.64 21.11 0.53
CA LEU A 88 -0.42 19.71 0.18
C LEU A 88 0.55 19.52 -1.00
N GLN A 89 0.93 20.60 -1.70
CA GLN A 89 1.88 20.56 -2.81
C GLN A 89 3.33 20.73 -2.33
N ASN A 90 4.25 19.93 -2.89
CA ASN A 90 5.68 20.19 -2.76
C ASN A 90 6.12 21.13 -3.87
N GLY A 91 6.76 22.24 -3.52
CA GLY A 91 7.33 23.20 -4.48
C GLY A 91 8.44 22.64 -5.38
N SER A 92 8.82 21.36 -5.21
CA SER A 92 9.83 20.65 -5.98
C SER A 92 9.27 19.74 -7.09
N GLY A 93 7.96 19.74 -7.35
CA GLY A 93 7.35 18.89 -8.38
C GLY A 93 7.22 17.41 -8.01
N THR A 94 7.52 17.04 -6.76
CA THR A 94 7.22 15.71 -6.22
C THR A 94 5.73 15.62 -5.87
N ALA A 95 5.08 14.50 -6.22
CA ALA A 95 3.63 14.37 -6.20
C ALA A 95 2.98 14.24 -4.80
N SER A 96 3.77 14.11 -3.72
CA SER A 96 3.25 13.84 -2.37
C SER A 96 3.84 14.78 -1.32
N ALA A 97 2.97 15.40 -0.51
CA ALA A 97 3.34 16.24 0.64
C ALA A 97 4.38 15.57 1.56
N THR A 98 5.26 16.37 2.17
CA THR A 98 6.07 15.89 3.32
C THR A 98 5.19 15.72 4.56
N HIS A 99 5.65 14.92 5.54
CA HIS A 99 4.92 14.71 6.78
C HIS A 99 4.59 16.02 7.55
N PRO A 100 5.52 16.99 7.70
CA PRO A 100 5.20 18.28 8.31
C PRO A 100 4.13 19.08 7.55
N GLN A 101 4.18 19.09 6.22
CA GLN A 101 3.17 19.76 5.38
C GLN A 101 1.80 19.11 5.53
N PHE A 102 1.76 17.77 5.52
CA PHE A 102 0.55 17.00 5.75
C PHE A 102 -0.10 17.33 7.11
N HIS A 103 0.68 17.38 8.19
CA HIS A 103 0.17 17.80 9.50
C HIS A 103 -0.33 19.23 9.52
N HIS A 104 0.35 20.14 8.83
CA HIS A 104 -0.10 21.52 8.71
C HIS A 104 -1.45 21.61 7.99
N ALA A 105 -1.64 20.83 6.92
CA ALA A 105 -2.91 20.72 6.21
C ALA A 105 -4.03 20.17 7.11
N ILE A 106 -3.77 19.11 7.90
CA ILE A 106 -4.76 18.58 8.86
C ILE A 106 -5.16 19.65 9.89
N ARG A 107 -4.19 20.36 10.47
CA ARG A 107 -4.46 21.43 11.44
C ARG A 107 -5.28 22.56 10.82
N PHE A 108 -4.97 22.91 9.58
CA PHE A 108 -5.75 23.88 8.83
C PHE A 108 -7.21 23.41 8.68
N CYS A 109 -7.44 22.19 8.22
CA CYS A 109 -8.78 21.61 8.08
C CYS A 109 -9.54 21.57 9.41
N ALA A 110 -8.88 21.16 10.49
CA ALA A 110 -9.48 21.12 11.83
C ALA A 110 -9.92 22.50 12.32
N ALA A 111 -9.17 23.56 11.97
CA ALA A 111 -9.52 24.93 12.29
C ALA A 111 -10.70 25.48 11.47
N GLN A 112 -10.92 24.98 10.25
CA GLN A 112 -12.03 25.43 9.39
C GLN A 112 -13.35 24.71 9.69
N CYS A 113 -13.33 23.54 10.33
CA CYS A 113 -14.51 22.72 10.58
C CYS A 113 -14.59 22.27 12.06
N PRO A 114 -15.51 22.81 12.87
CA PRO A 114 -15.67 22.44 14.28
C PRO A 114 -16.05 20.97 14.51
N GLU A 115 -16.75 20.35 13.55
CA GLU A 115 -17.09 18.91 13.56
C GLU A 115 -16.04 18.01 12.87
N SER A 116 -14.85 18.55 12.62
CA SER A 116 -13.80 17.87 11.84
C SER A 116 -13.42 16.50 12.40
N GLY A 117 -13.45 16.28 13.72
CA GLY A 117 -12.99 15.02 14.32
C GLY A 117 -13.65 13.76 13.74
N ARG A 118 -14.98 13.78 13.54
CA ARG A 118 -15.71 12.64 12.93
C ARG A 118 -15.41 12.52 11.44
N LEU A 119 -15.37 13.63 10.73
CA LEU A 119 -15.12 13.66 9.28
C LEU A 119 -13.69 13.22 8.95
N LEU A 120 -12.72 13.64 9.75
CA LEU A 120 -11.32 13.25 9.66
C LEU A 120 -11.13 11.77 9.97
N ALA A 121 -11.77 11.24 11.01
CA ALA A 121 -11.71 9.80 11.31
C ALA A 121 -12.30 8.95 10.17
N LEU A 122 -13.40 9.39 9.55
CA LEU A 122 -13.95 8.74 8.37
C LEU A 122 -13.00 8.82 7.17
N ALA A 123 -12.40 9.99 6.94
CA ALA A 123 -11.43 10.20 5.87
C ALA A 123 -10.19 9.30 6.04
N VAL A 124 -9.72 9.07 7.26
CA VAL A 124 -8.64 8.10 7.54
C VAL A 124 -9.07 6.70 7.10
N THR A 125 -10.26 6.26 7.48
CA THR A 125 -10.76 4.92 7.11
C THR A 125 -10.85 4.76 5.59
N LYS A 126 -11.37 5.78 4.90
CA LYS A 126 -11.43 5.80 3.43
C LYS A 126 -10.06 5.79 2.79
N ALA A 127 -9.11 6.59 3.29
CA ALA A 127 -7.75 6.62 2.77
C ALA A 127 -7.06 5.25 2.92
N ILE A 128 -7.22 4.58 4.07
CA ILE A 128 -6.74 3.20 4.26
C ILE A 128 -7.40 2.25 3.26
N HIS A 129 -8.71 2.37 3.05
CA HIS A 129 -9.42 1.55 2.05
C HIS A 129 -8.90 1.77 0.64
N SER A 130 -8.70 3.02 0.21
CA SER A 130 -8.13 3.35 -1.10
C SER A 130 -6.72 2.80 -1.28
N ILE A 131 -5.89 2.78 -0.23
CA ILE A 131 -4.57 2.11 -0.27
C ILE A 131 -4.76 0.60 -0.48
N MET A 132 -5.73 -0.02 0.18
CA MET A 132 -6.00 -1.45 0.00
C MET A 132 -6.50 -1.77 -1.41
N GLU A 133 -7.25 -0.87 -2.04
CA GLU A 133 -7.67 -1.00 -3.43
C GLU A 133 -6.46 -0.83 -4.38
N GLU A 134 -5.64 0.20 -4.18
CA GLU A 134 -4.42 0.43 -4.98
C GLU A 134 -3.41 -0.72 -4.86
N TRP A 135 -3.30 -1.31 -3.68
CA TRP A 135 -2.42 -2.44 -3.40
C TRP A 135 -2.80 -3.71 -4.20
N ARG A 136 -4.09 -3.90 -4.50
CA ARG A 136 -4.56 -5.09 -5.20
C ARG A 136 -4.13 -5.04 -6.66
N LEU A 137 -3.35 -6.04 -7.05
CA LEU A 137 -2.95 -6.18 -8.45
C LEU A 137 -4.17 -6.63 -9.27
N PRO A 138 -4.41 -5.99 -10.44
CA PRO A 138 -5.39 -6.49 -11.39
C PRO A 138 -5.03 -7.92 -11.78
N ALA A 139 -6.00 -8.83 -11.88
CA ALA A 139 -5.71 -10.24 -12.19
C ALA A 139 -5.12 -10.41 -13.61
N GLU A 140 -5.49 -9.48 -14.49
CA GLU A 140 -5.14 -9.41 -15.90
C GLU A 140 -3.62 -9.30 -16.12
N ILE A 141 -2.89 -8.70 -15.17
CA ILE A 141 -1.42 -8.61 -15.23
C ILE A 141 -0.77 -9.99 -15.41
N PHE A 142 -1.37 -11.04 -14.85
CA PHE A 142 -0.81 -12.38 -14.90
C PHE A 142 -1.21 -13.18 -16.14
N GLN A 143 -1.97 -12.54 -17.04
CA GLN A 143 -2.39 -13.07 -18.34
C GLN A 143 -1.80 -12.28 -19.52
N GLU A 144 -1.06 -11.19 -19.24
CA GLU A 144 -0.31 -10.43 -20.24
C GLU A 144 0.74 -11.32 -20.95
N ASP A 145 1.18 -10.91 -22.14
CA ASP A 145 2.34 -11.55 -22.77
C ASP A 145 3.66 -11.16 -22.06
N LEU A 146 4.75 -11.87 -22.38
CA LEU A 146 6.00 -11.69 -21.65
C LEU A 146 6.57 -10.26 -21.78
N PRO A 147 6.58 -9.62 -22.96
CA PRO A 147 6.96 -8.22 -23.08
C PRO A 147 6.13 -7.28 -22.20
N ALA A 148 4.80 -7.35 -22.27
CA ALA A 148 3.91 -6.48 -21.49
C ALA A 148 4.05 -6.71 -19.98
N PHE A 149 4.14 -7.98 -19.56
CA PHE A 149 4.36 -8.33 -18.16
C PHE A 149 5.69 -7.79 -17.62
N ARG A 150 6.76 -7.85 -18.43
CA ARG A 150 8.08 -7.28 -18.06
C ARG A 150 8.01 -5.77 -17.92
N GLU A 151 7.38 -5.08 -18.87
CA GLU A 151 7.19 -3.64 -18.82
C GLU A 151 6.40 -3.25 -17.55
N ARG A 152 5.33 -3.99 -17.25
CA ARG A 152 4.54 -3.76 -16.03
C ARG A 152 5.35 -3.92 -14.75
N ILE A 153 6.12 -5.01 -14.63
CA ILE A 153 7.01 -5.21 -13.48
C ILE A 153 8.00 -4.07 -13.38
N GLN A 154 8.60 -3.65 -14.49
CA GLN A 154 9.56 -2.55 -14.51
C GLN A 154 8.92 -1.23 -14.06
N CYS A 155 7.69 -0.92 -14.48
CA CYS A 155 6.97 0.26 -14.00
C CYS A 155 6.66 0.19 -12.50
N LEU A 156 6.14 -0.95 -12.01
CA LEU A 156 5.83 -1.13 -10.59
C LEU A 156 7.10 -1.10 -9.72
N ALA A 157 8.20 -1.65 -10.24
CA ALA A 157 9.51 -1.53 -9.66
C ALA A 157 9.90 -0.05 -9.61
N ALA A 158 9.96 0.66 -10.75
CA ALA A 158 10.36 2.06 -10.79
C ALA A 158 9.63 2.95 -9.77
N ARG A 159 8.32 2.75 -9.54
CA ARG A 159 7.55 3.43 -8.49
C ARG A 159 8.14 3.25 -7.08
N LEU A 160 8.66 2.07 -6.74
CA LEU A 160 9.36 1.85 -5.48
C LEU A 160 10.69 2.63 -5.43
N TRP A 161 11.41 2.71 -6.55
CA TRP A 161 12.70 3.40 -6.65
C TRP A 161 12.57 4.92 -6.59
N GLU A 162 11.46 5.51 -7.05
CA GLU A 162 11.21 6.96 -6.96
C GLU A 162 11.36 7.52 -5.54
N ASN A 163 11.10 6.67 -4.54
CA ASN A 163 11.28 7.02 -3.13
C ASN A 163 12.73 7.03 -2.64
N PHE A 164 13.67 6.59 -3.49
CA PHE A 164 15.09 6.48 -3.16
C PHE A 164 15.95 7.13 -4.25
N PRO A 165 16.07 8.47 -4.24
CA PRO A 165 16.74 9.23 -5.30
C PRO A 165 18.17 8.77 -5.59
N ALA A 166 18.89 8.29 -4.57
CA ALA A 166 20.26 7.76 -4.68
C ALA A 166 20.39 6.54 -5.62
N TYR A 167 19.28 5.88 -5.96
CA TYR A 167 19.26 4.70 -6.83
C TYR A 167 18.53 4.97 -8.15
N THR A 168 18.23 6.24 -8.44
CA THR A 168 17.64 6.67 -9.71
C THR A 168 18.63 6.40 -10.84
N GLY A 169 18.21 5.61 -11.84
CA GLY A 169 19.06 5.27 -13.01
C GLY A 169 19.79 3.93 -12.92
N GLN A 170 19.67 3.21 -11.79
CA GLN A 170 20.21 1.85 -11.69
C GLN A 170 19.40 0.86 -12.53
N THR A 171 20.10 -0.03 -13.25
CA THR A 171 19.45 -1.05 -14.08
C THR A 171 19.01 -2.21 -13.22
N LEU A 172 17.70 -2.42 -13.12
CA LEU A 172 17.16 -3.57 -12.42
C LEU A 172 17.45 -4.87 -13.18
N ALA A 173 17.93 -5.89 -12.47
CA ALA A 173 18.06 -7.24 -13.03
C ALA A 173 16.68 -7.89 -13.24
N LEU A 174 15.94 -7.41 -14.25
CA LEU A 174 14.52 -7.76 -14.50
C LEU A 174 14.31 -9.26 -14.66
N GLU A 175 15.23 -9.97 -15.30
CA GLU A 175 15.11 -11.42 -15.46
C GLU A 175 15.27 -12.18 -14.13
N ALA A 176 16.17 -11.72 -13.25
CA ALA A 176 16.32 -12.31 -11.92
C ALA A 176 15.06 -12.04 -11.07
N LEU A 177 14.53 -10.82 -11.12
CA LEU A 177 13.27 -10.46 -10.46
C LEU A 177 12.10 -11.29 -10.98
N ARG A 178 11.95 -11.43 -12.31
CA ARG A 178 10.89 -12.24 -12.93
C ARG A 178 10.94 -13.69 -12.47
N ARG A 179 12.12 -14.33 -12.52
CA ARG A 179 12.29 -15.72 -12.07
C ARG A 179 11.95 -15.86 -10.58
N ARG A 180 12.38 -14.91 -9.74
CA ARG A 180 12.04 -14.91 -8.32
C ARG A 180 10.53 -14.78 -8.11
N LEU A 181 9.87 -13.87 -8.82
CA LEU A 181 8.41 -13.71 -8.78
C LEU A 181 7.68 -14.99 -9.16
N TYR A 182 8.08 -15.66 -10.24
CA TYR A 182 7.47 -16.93 -10.64
C TYR A 182 7.59 -17.98 -9.54
N LEU A 183 8.78 -18.15 -8.98
CA LEU A 183 9.02 -19.13 -7.93
C LEU A 183 8.24 -18.81 -6.66
N THR A 184 8.27 -17.56 -6.19
CA THR A 184 7.59 -17.18 -4.95
C THR A 184 6.08 -17.23 -5.10
N LEU A 185 5.52 -16.77 -6.22
CA LEU A 185 4.09 -16.83 -6.51
C LEU A 185 3.63 -18.29 -6.64
N THR A 186 4.31 -19.09 -7.44
CA THR A 186 3.97 -20.52 -7.62
C THR A 186 4.00 -21.25 -6.28
N THR A 187 5.08 -21.10 -5.51
CA THR A 187 5.22 -21.77 -4.20
C THR A 187 4.16 -21.29 -3.21
N SER A 188 3.88 -19.99 -3.17
CA SER A 188 2.85 -19.41 -2.32
C SER A 188 1.47 -19.97 -2.67
N LEU A 189 1.12 -20.00 -3.95
CA LEU A 189 -0.16 -20.52 -4.43
C LEU A 189 -0.32 -22.00 -4.13
N LEU A 190 0.68 -22.83 -4.46
CA LEU A 190 0.65 -24.28 -4.18
C LEU A 190 0.56 -24.61 -2.68
N SER A 191 1.18 -23.80 -1.83
CA SER A 191 1.10 -24.00 -0.37
C SER A 191 -0.22 -23.51 0.25
N LYS A 192 -0.93 -22.59 -0.41
CA LYS A 192 -2.11 -21.92 0.13
C LYS A 192 -3.42 -22.43 -0.47
N ILE A 193 -3.38 -22.98 -1.67
CA ILE A 193 -4.54 -23.50 -2.40
C ILE A 193 -4.49 -25.03 -2.29
N PRO A 194 -5.37 -25.67 -1.49
CA PRO A 194 -5.33 -27.10 -1.21
C PRO A 194 -5.92 -27.91 -2.38
N LEU A 195 -5.28 -27.85 -3.56
CA LEU A 195 -5.75 -28.47 -4.81
C LEU A 195 -4.64 -29.27 -5.49
N ARG A 196 -3.95 -30.09 -4.69
CA ARG A 196 -2.78 -30.83 -5.17
C ARG A 196 -3.15 -31.85 -6.25
N GLN A 197 -4.27 -32.56 -6.09
CA GLN A 197 -4.68 -33.60 -7.04
C GLN A 197 -5.06 -32.97 -8.39
N GLU A 198 -5.84 -31.89 -8.35
CA GLU A 198 -6.26 -31.13 -9.54
C GLU A 198 -5.05 -30.49 -10.23
N PHE A 199 -4.08 -30.02 -9.45
CA PHE A 199 -2.83 -29.50 -9.99
C PHE A 199 -2.02 -30.59 -10.71
N GLU A 200 -1.84 -31.76 -10.08
CA GLU A 200 -1.11 -32.88 -10.71
C GLU A 200 -1.86 -33.42 -11.94
N GLN A 201 -3.19 -33.31 -12.01
CA GLN A 201 -3.96 -33.63 -13.22
C GLN A 201 -3.72 -32.63 -14.37
N GLU A 202 -3.68 -31.33 -14.07
CA GLU A 202 -3.50 -30.27 -15.09
C GLU A 202 -2.04 -30.13 -15.54
N PHE A 203 -1.09 -30.28 -14.63
CA PHE A 203 0.33 -29.96 -14.83
C PHE A 203 1.27 -31.17 -14.69
N SER A 204 0.74 -32.37 -14.52
CA SER A 204 1.46 -33.65 -14.34
C SER A 204 2.24 -33.75 -13.01
N SER A 205 3.27 -32.94 -12.81
CA SER A 205 4.14 -33.02 -11.62
C SER A 205 4.60 -31.65 -11.13
N ILE A 206 4.68 -31.48 -9.81
CA ILE A 206 5.14 -30.22 -9.19
C ILE A 206 6.62 -29.93 -9.53
N PRO A 207 7.57 -30.88 -9.41
CA PRO A 207 8.97 -30.60 -9.72
C PRO A 207 9.19 -30.20 -11.18
N ASP A 208 8.57 -30.92 -12.12
CA ASP A 208 8.72 -30.63 -13.55
C ASP A 208 8.12 -29.26 -13.86
N PHE A 209 6.93 -28.98 -13.34
CA PHE A 209 6.29 -27.67 -13.49
C PHE A 209 7.16 -26.53 -12.96
N LEU A 210 7.76 -26.67 -11.76
CA LEU A 210 8.64 -25.66 -11.18
C LEU A 210 9.90 -25.41 -12.02
N SER A 211 10.37 -26.40 -12.78
CA SER A 211 11.46 -26.22 -13.73
C SER A 211 11.00 -25.44 -14.96
N THR A 212 9.87 -25.83 -15.55
CA THR A 212 9.32 -25.23 -16.78
C THR A 212 8.84 -23.80 -16.59
N VAL A 213 8.18 -23.51 -15.45
CA VAL A 213 7.60 -22.19 -15.19
C VAL A 213 8.66 -21.08 -15.20
N GLN A 214 9.90 -21.38 -14.80
CA GLN A 214 10.99 -20.39 -14.75
C GLN A 214 11.38 -19.87 -16.14
N THR A 215 11.28 -20.73 -17.16
CA THR A 215 11.65 -20.43 -18.54
C THR A 215 10.45 -20.03 -19.39
N GLU A 216 9.29 -20.65 -19.16
CA GLU A 216 8.11 -20.50 -20.00
C GLU A 216 7.02 -19.66 -19.35
N HIS A 217 6.87 -18.42 -19.84
CA HIS A 217 5.85 -17.50 -19.33
C HIS A 217 4.42 -18.02 -19.51
N THR A 218 4.12 -18.70 -20.62
CA THR A 218 2.79 -19.27 -20.86
C THR A 218 2.40 -20.29 -19.78
N HIS A 219 3.36 -21.09 -19.29
CA HIS A 219 3.11 -22.01 -18.17
C HIS A 219 2.80 -21.27 -16.87
N PHE A 220 3.48 -20.14 -16.64
CA PHE A 220 3.14 -19.25 -15.52
C PHE A 220 1.72 -18.69 -15.65
N CYS A 221 1.33 -18.14 -16.81
CA CYS A 221 -0.02 -17.59 -17.01
C CYS A 221 -1.11 -18.65 -16.82
N ARG A 222 -0.87 -19.88 -17.33
CA ARG A 222 -1.77 -21.03 -17.12
C ARG A 222 -1.97 -21.36 -15.64
N LEU A 223 -0.90 -21.38 -14.85
CA LEU A 223 -1.02 -21.57 -13.39
C LEU A 223 -1.84 -20.45 -12.75
N MET A 224 -1.55 -19.20 -13.11
CA MET A 224 -2.25 -18.05 -12.53
C MET A 224 -3.75 -18.12 -12.83
N ASN A 225 -4.13 -18.51 -14.05
CA ASN A 225 -5.53 -18.72 -14.41
C ASN A 225 -6.16 -19.89 -13.62
N PHE A 226 -5.46 -21.04 -13.56
CA PHE A 226 -5.90 -22.21 -12.82
C PHE A 226 -6.22 -21.88 -11.35
N CYS A 227 -5.34 -21.13 -10.70
CA CYS A 227 -5.50 -20.71 -9.30
C CYS A 227 -6.60 -19.65 -9.13
N GLN A 228 -6.76 -18.73 -10.09
CA GLN A 228 -7.80 -17.71 -10.08
C GLN A 228 -9.20 -18.32 -10.12
N GLU A 229 -9.41 -19.33 -10.97
CA GLU A 229 -10.70 -20.02 -11.10
C GLU A 229 -11.10 -20.80 -9.84
N ARG A 230 -10.11 -21.21 -9.04
CA ARG A 230 -10.32 -22.20 -7.96
C ARG A 230 -10.12 -21.66 -6.55
N SER A 231 -9.73 -20.39 -6.38
CA SER A 231 -9.51 -19.80 -5.06
C SER A 231 -10.09 -18.39 -4.95
N PRO A 232 -11.04 -18.14 -4.03
CA PRO A 232 -11.54 -16.78 -3.77
C PRO A 232 -10.48 -15.87 -3.15
N TYR A 233 -9.39 -16.44 -2.64
CA TYR A 233 -8.28 -15.70 -2.02
C TYR A 233 -7.13 -15.42 -2.99
N PHE A 234 -7.25 -15.79 -4.27
CA PHE A 234 -6.20 -15.66 -5.27
C PHE A 234 -5.59 -14.25 -5.30
N GLN A 235 -6.41 -13.22 -5.52
CA GLN A 235 -5.92 -11.83 -5.61
C GLN A 235 -5.19 -11.38 -4.35
N ILE A 236 -5.65 -11.79 -3.16
CA ILE A 236 -5.03 -11.44 -1.88
C ILE A 236 -3.65 -12.11 -1.75
N ILE A 237 -3.57 -13.42 -2.04
CA ILE A 237 -2.32 -14.18 -1.96
C ILE A 237 -1.29 -13.59 -2.94
N VAL A 238 -1.71 -13.39 -4.18
CA VAL A 238 -0.84 -12.96 -5.27
C VAL A 238 -0.35 -11.54 -5.06
N SER A 239 -1.24 -10.60 -4.72
CA SER A 239 -0.84 -9.21 -4.44
C SER A 239 0.12 -9.14 -3.27
N ARG A 240 -0.15 -9.88 -2.19
CA ARG A 240 0.72 -9.93 -1.01
C ARG A 240 2.11 -10.47 -1.35
N THR A 241 2.17 -11.60 -2.05
CA THR A 241 3.43 -12.25 -2.40
C THR A 241 4.21 -11.44 -3.41
N PHE A 242 3.54 -10.82 -4.39
CA PHE A 242 4.18 -9.96 -5.39
C PHE A 242 4.87 -8.77 -4.73
N TRP A 243 4.13 -7.96 -3.96
CA TRP A 243 4.69 -6.76 -3.34
C TRP A 243 5.83 -7.07 -2.37
N ARG A 244 5.68 -8.15 -1.58
CA ARG A 244 6.75 -8.62 -0.70
C ARG A 244 8.00 -9.04 -1.47
N THR A 245 7.83 -9.76 -2.56
CA THR A 245 8.96 -10.23 -3.39
C THR A 245 9.68 -9.04 -4.00
N LEU A 246 8.93 -8.07 -4.53
CA LEU A 246 9.46 -6.87 -5.14
C LEU A 246 10.23 -6.01 -4.12
N GLU A 247 9.66 -5.75 -2.94
CA GLU A 247 10.30 -5.01 -1.86
C GLU A 247 11.57 -5.71 -1.35
N THR A 248 11.52 -7.03 -1.16
CA THR A 248 12.68 -7.81 -0.70
C THR A 248 13.80 -7.78 -1.74
N PHE A 249 13.47 -7.95 -3.02
CA PHE A 249 14.45 -7.85 -4.11
C PHE A 249 15.09 -6.46 -4.18
N PHE A 250 14.28 -5.41 -4.02
CA PHE A 250 14.78 -4.04 -3.95
C PHE A 250 15.77 -3.84 -2.79
N LEU A 251 15.42 -4.26 -1.58
CA LEU A 251 16.27 -4.10 -0.40
C LEU A 251 17.60 -4.85 -0.52
N GLU A 252 17.58 -6.06 -1.10
CA GLU A 252 18.80 -6.84 -1.37
C GLU A 252 19.69 -6.17 -2.43
N HIS A 253 19.09 -5.72 -3.54
CA HIS A 253 19.83 -5.02 -4.59
C HIS A 253 20.47 -3.74 -4.06
N ARG A 254 19.73 -2.99 -3.24
CA ARG A 254 20.23 -1.80 -2.55
C ARG A 254 21.41 -2.09 -1.64
N ALA A 255 21.34 -3.18 -0.88
CA ALA A 255 22.43 -3.61 0.01
C ALA A 255 23.69 -4.01 -0.78
N SER A 256 23.53 -4.66 -1.94
CA SER A 256 24.65 -4.98 -2.84
C SER A 256 25.34 -3.70 -3.33
N LEU A 257 24.56 -2.74 -3.84
CA LEU A 257 25.10 -1.46 -4.34
C LEU A 257 25.83 -0.67 -3.24
N ALA A 258 25.30 -0.65 -2.02
CA ALA A 258 25.94 0.01 -0.89
C ALA A 258 27.26 -0.69 -0.47
N ALA A 259 27.34 -2.02 -0.61
CA ALA A 259 28.57 -2.78 -0.34
C ALA A 259 29.65 -2.58 -1.41
N GLU A 260 29.25 -2.24 -2.64
CA GLU A 260 30.13 -1.99 -3.78
C GLU A 260 30.70 -0.56 -3.84
N GLY A 261 30.34 0.32 -2.88
CA GLY A 261 30.95 1.64 -2.72
C GLY A 261 30.45 2.72 -3.71
N VAL A 262 29.28 2.53 -4.30
CA VAL A 262 28.61 3.55 -5.11
C VAL A 262 27.82 4.46 -4.15
N GLU A 263 28.49 5.48 -3.60
CA GLU A 263 27.86 6.64 -2.92
C GLU A 263 27.33 7.67 -3.92
#